data_AF-A0A2B3U2X3-F1
#
_entry.id   AF-A0A2B3U2X3-F1
#
_cell.length_a   1.000
_cell.length_b   1.000
_cell.length_c   1.000
_cell.angle_alpha   90.00
_cell.angle_beta   90.00
_cell.angle_gamma   90.00
#
_symmetry.space_group_name_H-M   'P 1'
#
loop_
_entity.id
_entity.type
_entity.pdbx_description
1 polymer ?
#
loop_
_entity_poly.entity_id
_entity_poly.type
_entity_poly.pdbx_seq_one_letter_code
_entity_poly.pdbx_strand_id
1 'polypeptide(L)'
;MKVNNNNAEITYYDSFSAYKSAHPDSTTTEEQYKQYFSTGDAIEKLFVGEPARLLRHFHALNSVKMTLPFEGKTYNINLDRNSLNTYLGFKIESLKVDDKSWTNKFDNPYVYTKAKRTEFFKKFVTVK
;
A
#
# COMPACT_ATOMS: atom_id res chain seq x y z
N MET A 1 -2.10 8.85 -8.92
CA MET A 1 -2.88 9.08 -7.68
C MET A 1 -3.85 10.21 -7.93
N LYS A 2 -5.11 10.06 -7.53
CA LYS A 2 -6.10 11.15 -7.53
C LYS A 2 -6.49 11.44 -6.08
N VAL A 3 -6.75 12.71 -5.76
CA VAL A 3 -7.26 13.12 -4.44
C VAL A 3 -8.63 13.76 -4.62
N ASN A 4 -9.65 13.26 -3.90
CA ASN A 4 -11.00 13.81 -3.93
C ASN A 4 -11.62 13.76 -2.53
N ASN A 5 -12.15 14.89 -2.04
CA ASN A 5 -12.73 15.02 -0.70
C ASN A 5 -11.83 14.39 0.40
N ASN A 6 -10.53 14.68 0.34
CA ASN A 6 -9.51 14.15 1.24
C ASN A 6 -9.32 12.62 1.18
N ASN A 7 -9.72 11.96 0.09
CA ASN A 7 -9.45 10.54 -0.13
C ASN A 7 -8.48 10.39 -1.28
N ALA A 8 -7.47 9.53 -1.11
CA ALA A 8 -6.52 9.21 -2.17
C ALA A 8 -6.91 7.90 -2.85
N GLU A 9 -6.82 7.88 -4.18
CA GLU A 9 -6.99 6.65 -4.97
C GLU A 9 -5.75 6.37 -5.82
N ILE A 10 -5.27 5.14 -5.72
CA ILE A 10 -4.16 4.58 -6.48
C ILE A 10 -4.65 3.34 -7.21
N THR A 11 -4.57 3.35 -8.53
CA THR A 11 -4.87 2.19 -9.37
C THR A 11 -3.60 1.83 -10.12
N TYR A 12 -3.11 0.61 -9.91
CA TYR A 12 -1.98 0.07 -10.67
C TYR A 12 -2.47 -0.48 -12.00
N TYR A 13 -1.59 -0.50 -13.00
CA TYR A 13 -1.88 -1.07 -14.30
C TYR A 13 -2.08 -2.58 -14.19
N ASP A 14 -3.06 -3.09 -14.92
CA ASP A 14 -3.44 -4.51 -14.93
C ASP A 14 -2.45 -5.41 -15.67
N SER A 15 -1.60 -4.81 -16.50
CA SER A 15 -0.69 -5.49 -17.40
C SER A 15 0.51 -4.63 -17.71
N PHE A 16 1.62 -5.30 -18.04
CA PHE A 16 2.81 -4.62 -18.54
C PHE A 16 2.51 -3.82 -19.83
N SER A 17 1.64 -4.35 -20.68
CA SER A 17 1.19 -3.67 -21.91
C SER A 17 0.52 -2.33 -21.60
N ALA A 18 -0.44 -2.29 -20.66
CA ALA A 18 -1.09 -1.05 -20.24
C ALA A 18 -0.10 -0.07 -19.61
N TYR A 19 0.81 -0.56 -18.76
CA TYR A 19 1.89 0.25 -18.18
C TYR A 19 2.78 0.88 -19.26
N LYS A 20 3.24 0.08 -20.23
CA LYS A 20 4.17 0.49 -21.28
C LYS A 20 3.51 1.44 -22.29
N SER A 21 2.22 1.24 -22.58
CA SER A 21 1.45 2.17 -23.39
C SER A 21 1.32 3.55 -22.75
N ALA A 22 1.14 3.61 -21.41
CA ALA A 22 1.10 4.86 -20.67
C ALA A 22 2.49 5.49 -20.43
N HIS A 23 3.56 4.68 -20.48
CA HIS A 23 4.94 5.11 -20.24
C HIS A 23 5.86 4.61 -21.38
N PRO A 24 5.70 5.14 -22.60
CA PRO A 24 6.45 4.66 -23.76
C PRO A 24 7.96 4.75 -23.57
N ASP A 25 8.43 5.76 -22.84
CA ASP A 25 9.87 6.00 -22.59
C ASP A 25 10.46 5.12 -21.46
N SER A 26 9.63 4.33 -20.76
CA SER A 26 10.11 3.48 -19.66
C SER A 26 11.08 2.39 -20.16
N THR A 27 12.23 2.22 -19.51
CA THR A 27 13.16 1.12 -19.82
C THR A 27 12.80 -0.18 -19.09
N THR A 28 11.73 -0.20 -18.30
CA THR A 28 11.27 -1.37 -17.56
C THR A 28 10.86 -2.49 -18.52
N THR A 29 11.42 -3.68 -18.33
CA THR A 29 11.02 -4.88 -19.08
C THR A 29 9.80 -5.54 -18.46
N GLU A 30 9.14 -6.44 -19.20
CA GLU A 30 8.01 -7.21 -18.68
C GLU A 30 8.41 -8.07 -17.48
N GLU A 31 9.60 -8.67 -17.52
CA GLU A 31 10.15 -9.45 -16.42
C GLU A 31 10.35 -8.58 -15.18
N GLN A 32 10.92 -7.38 -15.33
CA GLN A 32 11.12 -6.46 -14.21
C GLN A 32 9.80 -6.00 -13.61
N TYR A 33 8.80 -5.73 -14.46
CA TYR A 33 7.45 -5.37 -14.03
C TYR A 33 6.80 -6.50 -13.22
N LYS A 34 6.83 -7.73 -13.76
CA LYS A 34 6.28 -8.91 -13.08
C LYS A 34 7.05 -9.23 -11.80
N GLN A 35 8.38 -9.17 -11.83
CA GLN A 35 9.25 -9.47 -10.70
C GLN A 35 9.00 -8.54 -9.51
N TYR A 36 8.59 -7.30 -9.75
CA TYR A 36 8.24 -6.38 -8.68
C TYR A 36 7.06 -6.89 -7.83
N PHE A 37 6.10 -7.59 -8.45
CA PHE A 37 4.91 -8.13 -7.79
C PHE A 37 4.90 -9.66 -7.65
N SER A 38 5.90 -10.36 -8.20
CA SER A 38 5.91 -11.82 -8.32
C SER A 38 5.95 -12.57 -6.99
N THR A 39 6.22 -11.87 -5.89
CA THR A 39 6.14 -12.46 -4.55
C THR A 39 4.91 -11.91 -3.83
N GLY A 40 4.11 -12.82 -3.25
CA GLY A 40 3.03 -12.42 -2.34
C GLY A 40 3.54 -11.55 -1.18
N ASP A 41 4.81 -11.71 -0.80
CA ASP A 41 5.49 -10.86 0.19
C ASP A 41 5.57 -9.39 -0.25
N ALA A 42 5.89 -9.13 -1.52
CA ALA A 42 5.95 -7.77 -2.07
C ALA A 42 4.55 -7.14 -2.14
N ILE A 43 3.54 -7.89 -2.59
CA ILE A 43 2.15 -7.42 -2.61
C ILE A 43 1.67 -7.12 -1.19
N GLU A 44 1.91 -8.00 -0.23
CA GLU A 44 1.57 -7.74 1.17
C GLU A 44 2.26 -6.45 1.68
N LYS A 45 3.57 -6.31 1.46
CA LYS A 45 4.32 -5.13 1.91
C LYS A 45 3.77 -3.85 1.31
N LEU A 46 3.41 -3.88 0.02
CA LEU A 46 2.81 -2.74 -0.66
C LEU A 46 1.50 -2.33 -0.02
N PHE A 47 0.59 -3.30 0.17
CA PHE A 47 -0.76 -3.04 0.69
C PHE A 47 -0.79 -2.72 2.20
N VAL A 48 0.23 -3.11 2.97
CA VAL A 48 0.37 -2.69 4.36
C VAL A 48 1.09 -1.33 4.48
N GLY A 49 2.21 -1.17 3.78
CA GLY A 49 3.11 -0.04 3.95
C GLY A 49 2.61 1.25 3.32
N GLU A 50 2.24 1.20 2.03
CA GLU A 50 1.96 2.42 1.26
C GLU A 50 0.73 3.19 1.74
N PRO A 51 -0.44 2.57 2.00
CA PRO A 51 -1.60 3.35 2.44
C PRO A 51 -1.41 3.93 3.84
N ALA A 52 -0.73 3.21 4.75
CA ALA A 52 -0.38 3.74 6.06
C ALA A 52 0.63 4.88 5.99
N ARG A 53 1.64 4.79 5.11
CA ARG A 53 2.64 5.85 4.87
C ARG A 53 1.96 7.13 4.37
N LEU A 54 1.00 7.02 3.47
CA LEU A 54 0.23 8.16 2.95
C LEU A 54 -0.65 8.80 4.03
N LEU A 55 -1.36 7.99 4.82
CA LEU A 55 -2.17 8.49 5.94
C LEU A 55 -1.34 9.16 7.04
N ARG A 56 -0.09 8.71 7.24
CA ARG A 56 0.88 9.37 8.12
C ARG A 56 1.35 10.71 7.58
N HIS A 57 1.77 10.73 6.32
CA HIS A 57 2.44 11.89 5.73
C HIS A 57 1.46 13.03 5.41
N PHE A 58 0.28 12.70 4.90
CA PHE A 58 -0.72 13.68 4.50
C PHE A 58 -1.85 13.75 5.52
N HIS A 59 -1.71 14.66 6.48
CA HIS A 59 -2.67 14.79 7.59
C HIS A 59 -4.09 15.14 7.11
N ALA A 60 -4.21 15.82 5.97
CA ALA A 60 -5.49 16.11 5.35
C ALA A 60 -6.22 14.86 4.84
N LEU A 61 -5.52 13.77 4.48
CA LEU A 61 -6.15 12.56 3.93
C LEU A 61 -6.94 11.80 5.00
N ASN A 62 -8.18 11.42 4.69
CA ASN A 62 -9.01 10.59 5.56
C ASN A 62 -8.87 9.10 5.23
N SER A 63 -8.71 8.76 3.94
CA SER A 63 -8.58 7.38 3.49
C SER A 63 -7.69 7.24 2.25
N VAL A 64 -7.20 6.02 2.04
CA VAL A 64 -6.44 5.61 0.88
C VAL A 64 -7.05 4.34 0.30
N LYS A 65 -7.46 4.41 -0.96
CA LYS A 65 -7.88 3.27 -1.77
C LYS A 65 -6.75 2.86 -2.69
N MET A 66 -6.41 1.56 -2.69
CA MET A 66 -5.46 1.00 -3.66
C MET A 66 -6.06 -0.22 -4.34
N THR A 67 -5.87 -0.31 -5.66
CA THR A 67 -6.28 -1.44 -6.48
C THR A 67 -5.10 -1.94 -7.32
N LEU A 68 -4.76 -3.22 -7.18
CA LEU A 68 -3.73 -3.90 -7.97
C LEU A 68 -4.32 -5.16 -8.60
N PRO A 69 -4.50 -5.19 -9.93
CA PRO A 69 -4.69 -6.42 -10.68
C PRO A 69 -3.32 -7.10 -10.90
N PHE A 70 -3.20 -8.37 -10.53
CA PHE A 70 -1.97 -9.15 -10.73
C PHE A 70 -2.28 -10.65 -10.85
N GLU A 71 -1.76 -11.31 -11.88
CA GLU A 71 -1.89 -12.76 -12.14
C GLU A 71 -3.33 -13.29 -12.01
N GLY A 72 -4.30 -12.58 -12.61
CA GLY A 72 -5.71 -12.99 -12.61
C GLY A 72 -6.45 -12.72 -11.29
N LYS A 73 -5.78 -12.14 -10.29
CA LYS A 73 -6.38 -11.67 -9.03
C LYS A 73 -6.46 -10.17 -8.99
N THR A 74 -7.43 -9.63 -8.26
CA THR A 74 -7.53 -8.21 -7.96
C THR A 74 -7.45 -7.97 -6.45
N TYR A 75 -6.36 -7.33 -6.03
CA TYR A 75 -6.12 -6.90 -4.67
C TYR A 75 -6.71 -5.51 -4.46
N ASN A 76 -7.50 -5.32 -3.41
CA ASN A 76 -8.13 -4.04 -3.09
C ASN A 76 -8.01 -3.74 -1.60
N ILE A 77 -7.71 -2.48 -1.28
CA ILE A 77 -7.81 -1.92 0.06
C ILE A 77 -8.53 -0.57 -0.02
N ASN A 78 -9.34 -0.27 1.00
CA ASN A 78 -9.86 1.05 1.27
C ASN A 78 -9.61 1.34 2.76
N LEU A 79 -8.45 1.89 3.08
CA LEU A 79 -7.98 2.08 4.44
C LEU A 79 -8.28 3.51 4.89
N ASP A 80 -9.18 3.66 5.87
CA ASP A 80 -9.38 4.93 6.55
C ASP A 80 -8.50 5.07 7.79
N ARG A 81 -8.16 6.32 8.14
CA ARG A 81 -7.28 6.62 9.28
C ARG A 81 -7.84 6.12 10.61
N ASN A 82 -9.15 6.22 10.82
CA ASN A 82 -9.74 5.86 12.10
C ASN A 82 -9.63 4.35 12.32
N SER A 83 -10.00 3.54 11.32
CA SER A 83 -9.85 2.08 11.36
C SER A 83 -8.39 1.66 11.55
N LEU A 84 -7.45 2.33 10.87
CA LEU A 84 -6.03 2.08 11.05
C LEU A 84 -5.58 2.39 12.48
N ASN A 85 -5.92 3.56 13.00
CA ASN A 85 -5.53 3.98 14.36
C ASN A 85 -6.17 3.08 15.43
N THR A 86 -7.42 2.66 15.25
CA THR A 86 -8.08 1.69 16.13
C THR A 86 -7.38 0.33 16.11
N TYR A 87 -6.98 -0.16 14.93
CA TYR A 87 -6.25 -1.42 14.83
C TYR A 87 -4.85 -1.35 15.46
N LEU A 88 -4.16 -0.23 15.29
CA LEU A 88 -2.80 -0.03 15.81
C LEU A 88 -2.78 0.30 17.31
N GLY A 89 -3.85 0.86 17.86
CA GLY A 89 -3.89 1.39 19.23
C GLY A 89 -3.13 2.71 19.40
N PHE A 90 -2.74 3.37 18.31
CA PHE A 90 -2.07 4.67 18.31
C PHE A 90 -2.35 5.43 17.01
N LYS A 91 -2.07 6.73 17.02
CA LYS A 91 -2.23 7.62 15.86
C LYS A 91 -1.09 7.45 14.87
N ILE A 92 -1.34 6.91 13.69
CA ILE A 92 -0.33 6.74 12.64
C ILE A 92 0.33 8.07 12.27
N GLU A 93 -0.46 9.15 12.23
CA GLU A 93 -0.04 10.52 11.91
C GLU A 93 0.85 11.15 12.98
N SER A 94 0.96 10.54 14.16
CA SER A 94 1.91 10.98 15.19
C SER A 94 3.33 10.45 14.96
N LEU A 95 3.49 9.44 14.09
CA LEU A 95 4.78 8.80 13.85
C LEU A 95 5.65 9.61 12.89
N LYS A 96 6.93 9.70 13.24
CA LYS A 96 7.94 10.42 12.48
C LYS A 96 9.11 9.52 12.11
N VAL A 97 9.83 9.95 11.08
CA VAL A 97 11.02 9.24 10.57
C VAL A 97 12.27 9.65 11.35
N ASP A 98 12.37 10.94 11.71
CA ASP A 98 13.50 11.53 12.44
C ASP A 98 13.72 10.91 13.82
N ASP A 99 12.64 10.68 14.57
CA ASP A 99 12.67 10.04 15.89
C ASP A 99 12.56 8.51 15.85
N LYS A 100 12.59 7.91 14.65
CA LYS A 100 12.45 6.47 14.39
C LYS A 100 11.12 5.86 14.87
N SER A 101 10.15 6.64 15.30
CA SER A 101 8.86 6.11 15.78
C SER A 101 8.09 5.42 14.66
N TRP A 102 8.15 5.92 13.41
CA TRP A 102 7.62 5.23 12.23
C TRP A 102 8.21 3.83 12.09
N THR A 103 9.54 3.74 12.07
CA THR A 103 10.26 2.49 11.86
C THR A 103 9.99 1.50 12.98
N ASN A 104 10.07 1.95 14.23
CA ASN A 104 9.98 1.08 15.40
C ASN A 104 8.54 0.65 15.73
N LYS A 105 7.56 1.53 15.52
CA LYS A 105 6.15 1.25 15.90
C LYS A 105 5.32 0.69 14.74
N PHE A 106 5.62 1.04 13.49
CA PHE A 106 4.83 0.59 12.35
C PHE A 106 5.64 -0.25 11.35
N ASP A 107 6.74 0.27 10.80
CA ASP A 107 7.41 -0.35 9.65
C ASP A 107 7.97 -1.74 9.99
N ASN A 108 8.83 -1.84 11.02
CA ASN A 108 9.38 -3.13 11.45
C ASN A 108 8.27 -4.10 11.90
N PRO A 109 7.31 -3.70 12.76
CA PRO A 109 6.32 -4.64 13.27
C PRO A 109 5.24 -5.03 12.25
N TYR A 110 4.87 -4.20 11.27
CA TYR A 110 3.74 -4.46 10.38
C TYR A 110 4.13 -4.67 8.91
N VAL A 111 5.26 -4.11 8.45
CA VAL A 111 5.73 -4.30 7.07
C VAL A 111 6.80 -5.39 6.99
N TYR A 112 7.79 -5.38 7.89
CA TYR A 112 8.89 -6.35 7.83
C TYR A 112 8.66 -7.62 8.65
N THR A 113 7.80 -7.58 9.67
CA THR A 113 7.41 -8.78 10.43
C THR A 113 6.28 -9.52 9.73
N LYS A 114 6.59 -10.68 9.14
CA LYS A 114 5.66 -11.47 8.32
C LYS A 114 4.32 -11.78 9.00
N ALA A 115 4.32 -12.21 10.26
CA ALA A 115 3.10 -12.59 10.96
C ALA A 115 2.07 -11.45 11.03
N LYS A 116 2.50 -10.30 11.55
CA LYS A 116 1.67 -9.08 11.66
C LYS A 116 1.31 -8.49 10.29
N ARG A 117 2.23 -8.55 9.32
CA ARG A 117 1.94 -8.12 7.94
C ARG A 117 0.80 -8.94 7.34
N THR A 118 0.89 -10.26 7.43
CA THR A 118 -0.15 -11.15 6.92
C THR A 118 -1.48 -10.94 7.67
N GLU A 119 -1.46 -10.68 8.97
CA GLU A 119 -2.67 -10.36 9.75
C GLU A 119 -3.32 -9.05 9.28
N PHE A 120 -2.55 -7.97 9.16
CA PHE A 120 -3.02 -6.70 8.62
C PHE A 120 -3.61 -6.90 7.22
N PHE A 121 -2.87 -7.58 6.35
CA PHE A 121 -3.26 -7.80 4.97
C PHE A 121 -4.60 -8.55 4.90
N LYS A 122 -4.76 -9.64 5.66
CA LYS A 122 -6.03 -10.38 5.73
C LYS A 122 -7.19 -9.55 6.29
N LYS A 123 -6.91 -8.61 7.21
CA LYS A 123 -7.93 -7.77 7.82
C LYS A 123 -8.46 -6.69 6.88
N PHE A 124 -7.58 -6.07 6.09
CA PHE A 124 -7.92 -4.87 5.32
C PHE A 124 -7.95 -5.08 3.81
N VAL A 125 -7.30 -6.12 3.29
CA VAL A 125 -7.20 -6.37 1.85
C VAL A 125 -8.21 -7.42 1.42
N THR A 126 -8.99 -7.09 0.40
CA THR A 126 -9.85 -8.04 -0.31
C THR A 126 -9.12 -8.54 -1.55
N VAL A 127 -9.10 -9.85 -1.75
CA VAL A 127 -8.56 -10.49 -2.96
C VAL A 127 -9.74 -11.13 -3.69
N LYS A 128 -9.95 -10.73 -4.94
CA LYS A 128 -10.96 -11.30 -5.85
C LYS A 128 -10.30 -12.02 -7.00
#